data_AF-A0AAW6QW84-F1
#
_entry.id   AF-A0AAW6QW84-F1
#
_cell.length_a   1.000
_cell.length_b   1.000
_cell.length_c   1.000
_cell.angle_alpha   90.00
_cell.angle_beta   90.00
_cell.angle_gamma   90.00
#
_symmetry.space_group_name_H-M   'P 1'
#
loop_
_entity.id
_entity.type
_entity.pdbx_description
1 polymer ?
#
loop_
_entity_poly.entity_id
_entity_poly.type
_entity_poly.pdbx_seq_one_letter_code
_entity_poly.pdbx_strand_id
1 'polypeptide(L)' 'MLSPCVARCGLNDEDYCMGCFRHIDEIVAWRDSSDAEHAAIIAQLPARKAHFEDDENQQVLSRAKWLEAEARLAKKA' A
#
# COMPACT_ATOMS: atom_id res chain seq x y z
N MET A 1 -17.06 -1.44 4.35
CA MET A 1 -15.90 -1.83 3.54
C MET A 1 -14.79 -2.29 4.46
N LEU A 2 -14.24 -3.49 4.23
CA LEU A 2 -13.19 -4.07 5.07
C LEU A 2 -11.83 -3.67 4.49
N SER A 3 -11.06 -2.88 5.25
CA SER A 3 -9.67 -2.60 4.90
C SER A 3 -8.86 -3.90 5.02
N PRO A 4 -8.02 -4.26 4.04
CA PRO A 4 -7.20 -5.49 4.07
C PRO A 4 -6.01 -5.38 5.05
N CYS A 5 -6.01 -4.37 5.94
CA CYS A 5 -4.94 -4.10 6.87
C CYS A 5 -4.93 -5.13 8.01
N VAL A 6 -3.78 -5.76 8.22
CA VAL A 6 -3.53 -6.69 9.35
C VAL A 6 -2.77 -6.03 10.52
N ALA A 7 -2.75 -4.69 10.56
CA ALA A 7 -2.06 -3.86 11.56
C ALA A 7 -0.54 -4.15 11.70
N ARG A 8 0.08 -4.73 10.67
CA ARG A 8 1.53 -4.98 10.60
C ARG A 8 2.16 -4.08 9.53
N CYS A 9 2.31 -2.81 9.87
CA CYS A 9 2.85 -1.81 8.95
C CYS A 9 4.39 -1.90 8.87
N GLY A 10 4.88 -2.16 7.68
CA GLY A 10 6.26 -2.03 7.23
C GLY A 10 6.24 -2.11 5.71
N LEU A 11 7.32 -1.72 5.04
CA LEU A 11 7.43 -1.74 3.59
C LEU A 11 8.62 -2.60 3.16
N ASN A 12 8.54 -3.24 2.01
CA ASN A 12 9.70 -3.78 1.32
C ASN A 12 10.45 -2.66 0.57
N ASP A 13 11.49 -3.03 -0.18
CA ASP A 13 12.28 -2.09 -0.97
C ASP A 13 11.48 -1.41 -2.11
N GLU A 14 10.37 -2.01 -2.52
CA GLU A 14 9.46 -1.49 -3.55
C GLU A 14 8.27 -0.71 -2.96
N ASP A 15 8.35 -0.26 -1.70
CA ASP A 15 7.29 0.50 -1.03
C ASP A 15 5.93 -0.24 -0.92
N TYR A 16 5.94 -1.58 -0.98
CA TYR A 16 4.78 -2.42 -0.69
C TYR A 16 4.77 -2.89 0.76
N CYS A 17 3.60 -2.93 1.39
CA CYS A 17 3.46 -3.44 2.74
C CYS A 17 3.37 -4.96 2.78
N MET A 18 4.30 -5.67 3.42
CA MET A 18 4.30 -7.15 3.46
C MET A 18 3.24 -7.74 4.42
N GLY A 19 2.46 -6.88 5.09
CA GLY A 19 1.27 -7.29 5.83
C GLY A 19 0.00 -7.31 4.98
N CYS A 20 -0.25 -6.22 4.24
CA CYS A 20 -1.50 -6.03 3.49
C CYS A 20 -1.33 -5.98 1.97
N PHE A 21 -0.10 -6.08 1.46
CA PHE A 21 0.31 -6.07 0.05
C PHE A 21 -0.15 -4.84 -0.75
N ARG A 22 -0.50 -3.76 -0.05
CA ARG A 22 -0.78 -2.45 -0.64
C ARG A 22 0.51 -1.66 -0.79
N HIS A 23 0.61 -0.91 -1.87
CA HIS A 23 1.66 0.08 -2.05
C HIS A 23 1.39 1.27 -1.11
N ILE A 24 2.44 1.96 -0.66
CA ILE A 24 2.26 3.14 0.21
C ILE A 24 1.36 4.21 -0.44
N ASP A 25 1.42 4.41 -1.76
CA ASP A 25 0.56 5.38 -2.45
C ASP A 25 -0.92 5.00 -2.29
N GLU A 26 -1.25 3.70 -2.32
CA GLU A 26 -2.61 3.22 -2.10
C GLU A 26 -3.02 3.35 -0.63
N ILE A 27 -2.08 3.22 0.30
CA ILE A 27 -2.32 3.39 1.75
C ILE A 27 -2.62 4.86 2.05
N VAL A 28 -1.86 5.78 1.48
CA VAL A 28 -2.05 7.23 1.63
C VAL A 28 -3.35 7.69 0.97
N ALA A 29 -3.60 7.26 -0.27
CA ALA A 29 -4.81 7.63 -1.00
C ALA A 29 -6.08 6.92 -0.50
N TRP A 30 -5.96 5.87 0.33
CA TRP A 30 -7.07 5.00 0.69
C TRP A 30 -8.32 5.74 1.19
N ARG A 31 -8.16 6.81 1.98
CA ARG A 31 -9.30 7.55 2.51
C ARG A 31 -10.04 8.37 1.44
N ASP A 32 -9.33 8.77 0.39
CA ASP A 32 -9.81 9.64 -0.67
C ASP A 32 -10.18 8.86 -1.95
N SER A 33 -9.77 7.59 -2.05
CA SER A 33 -10.18 6.67 -3.12
C SER A 33 -11.67 6.33 -3.07
N SER A 34 -12.25 6.13 -4.24
CA SER A 34 -13.61 5.65 -4.45
C SER A 34 -13.76 4.14 -4.22
N ASP A 35 -14.99 3.68 -4.01
CA ASP A 35 -15.30 2.25 -3.86
C ASP A 35 -14.80 1.39 -5.04
N ALA A 36 -14.80 1.94 -6.25
CA ALA A 36 -14.29 1.26 -7.45
C ALA A 36 -12.77 1.09 -7.38
N GLU A 37 -12.03 2.10 -6.92
CA GLU A 37 -10.58 2.04 -6.71
C GLU A 37 -10.23 1.09 -5.57
N HIS A 38 -11.00 1.13 -4.47
CA HIS A 38 -10.85 0.17 -3.36
C HIS A 38 -11.02 -1.26 -3.84
N ALA A 39 -12.06 -1.54 -4.63
CA ALA A 39 -12.28 -2.86 -5.21
C ALA A 39 -11.13 -3.28 -6.14
N ALA A 40 -10.64 -2.36 -6.98
CA ALA A 40 -9.51 -2.61 -7.88
C ALA A 40 -8.20 -2.90 -7.12
N ILE A 41 -7.94 -2.21 -6.01
CA ILE A 41 -6.78 -2.47 -5.14
C ILE A 41 -6.91 -3.85 -4.51
N ILE A 42 -8.08 -4.15 -3.91
CA ILE A 42 -8.33 -5.45 -3.26
C ILE A 42 -8.17 -6.61 -4.24
N ALA A 43 -8.64 -6.46 -5.48
CA ALA A 43 -8.51 -7.48 -6.52
C ALA A 43 -7.05 -7.79 -6.90
N GLN A 44 -6.13 -6.84 -6.72
CA GLN A 44 -4.70 -7.03 -7.01
C GLN A 44 -3.93 -7.69 -5.86
N LEU A 45 -4.45 -7.64 -4.62
CA LEU A 45 -3.73 -8.15 -3.44
C LEU A 45 -3.37 -9.63 -3.51
N PRO A 46 -4.23 -10.56 -4.00
CA PRO A 46 -3.86 -11.97 -4.12
C PRO A 46 -2.65 -12.18 -5.04
N ALA A 47 -2.59 -11.46 -6.17
CA ALA A 47 -1.48 -11.55 -7.11
C ALA A 47 -0.20 -10.99 -6.49
N ARG A 48 -0.27 -9.86 -5.79
CA ARG A 48 0.88 -9.27 -5.09
C ARG A 48 1.35 -10.15 -3.94
N LYS A 49 0.43 -10.76 -3.19
CA LYS A 49 0.77 -11.72 -2.13
C LYS A 49 1.54 -12.91 -2.68
N ALA A 50 1.14 -13.45 -3.83
CA ALA A 50 1.87 -14.55 -4.48
C ALA A 50 3.23 -14.11 -5.02
N HIS A 51 3.38 -12.83 -5.41
CA HIS A 51 4.64 -12.29 -5.89
C HIS A 51 5.65 -12.00 -4.76
N PHE A 52 5.16 -11.50 -3.63
CA PHE A 52 5.94 -11.07 -2.47
C PHE A 52 5.84 -12.05 -1.29
N GLU A 53 5.49 -13.32 -1.53
CA GLU A 53 5.25 -14.30 -0.46
C GLU A 53 6.46 -14.49 0.46
N ASP A 54 7.66 -14.38 -0.10
CA ASP A 54 8.95 -14.53 0.59
C ASP A 54 9.60 -13.20 0.99
N ASP A 55 8.92 -12.06 0.77
CA ASP A 55 9.47 -10.74 1.02
C ASP A 55 9.10 -10.24 2.44
N GLU A 56 9.95 -9.41 3.02
CA GLU A 56 9.87 -8.98 4.41
C GLU A 56 9.75 -7.45 4.55
N ASN A 57 9.16 -7.02 5.67
CA ASN A 57 9.10 -5.61 6.01
C ASN A 57 10.50 -5.10 6.42
N GLN A 58 11.26 -4.60 5.45
CA GLN A 58 12.61 -4.06 5.66
C GLN A 58 12.61 -2.60 6.09
N GLN A 59 11.60 -1.83 5.66
CA GLN A 59 11.52 -0.39 5.87
C GLN A 59 10.35 -0.02 6.79
N VAL A 60 10.56 1.01 7.61
CA VAL A 60 9.51 1.57 8.48
C VAL A 60 8.63 2.50 7.64
N LEU A 61 7.30 2.38 7.80
CA LEU A 61 6.33 3.34 7.27
C LEU A 61 6.46 4.68 8.01
N SER A 62 7.52 5.43 7.71
CA SER A 62 7.86 6.69 8.36
C SER A 62 7.10 7.86 7.77
N ARG A 63 7.08 9.00 8.48
CA ARG A 63 6.51 10.25 7.97
C ARG A 63 7.17 10.70 6.65
N ALA A 64 8.47 10.45 6.48
CA ALA A 64 9.17 10.80 5.24
C ALA A 64 8.61 10.02 4.04
N LYS A 65 8.46 8.70 4.18
CA LYS A 65 7.85 7.84 3.16
C LYS A 65 6.41 8.27 2.85
N TRP A 66 5.65 8.66 3.87
CA TRP A 66 4.29 9.18 3.68
C TRP A 66 4.27 10.46 2.82
N LEU A 67 5.15 11.42 3.11
CA LEU A 67 5.25 12.66 2.33
C LEU A 67 5.71 12.41 0.89
N GLU A 68 6.61 11.45 0.67
CA GLU A 68 7.02 11.03 -0.68
C GLU A 68 5.83 10.47 -1.49
N ALA A 69 5.01 9.64 -0.85
CA ALA A 69 3.79 9.11 -1.46
C ALA A 69 2.77 10.22 -1.78
N GLU A 70 2.52 11.14 -0.86
CA GLU A 70 1.68 12.32 -1.11
C GLU A 70 2.21 13.16 -2.29
N ALA A 71 3.52 13.38 -2.35
CA ALA A 71 4.15 14.10 -3.45
C ALA A 71 4.03 13.37 -4.79
N ARG A 72 4.05 12.03 -4.81
CA ARG A 72 3.78 11.22 -6.01
C ARG A 72 2.33 11.31 -6.44
N LEU A 73 1.40 11.18 -5.50
CA LEU A 73 -0.04 11.27 -5.76
C LEU A 73 -0.43 12.66 -6.27
N ALA A 74 0.11 13.73 -5.68
CA ALA A 74 -0.13 15.10 -6.11
C ALA A 74 0.35 15.38 -7.55
N LYS A 75 1.35 14.65 -8.05
CA LYS A 75 1.83 14.73 -9.44
C LYS A 75 1.00 13.90 -10.43
N LYS A 76 0.16 12.99 -9.93
CA LYS A 76 -0.66 12.06 -10.73
C LYS A 76 -2.08 12.58 -10.97
N ALA A 77 -2.49 13.60 -10.21
CA ALA A 77 -3.73 14.36 -10.37
C ALA A 77 -3.59 15.46 -11.42
#